data_AF-A0A2X4UUH5-F1
#
_entry.id   AF-A0A2X4UUH5-F1
#
_cell.length_a   1.000
_cell.length_b   1.000
_cell.length_c   1.000
_cell.angle_alpha   90.00
_cell.angle_beta   90.00
_cell.angle_gamma   90.00
#
_symmetry.space_group_name_H-M   'P 1'
#
loop_
_entity.id
_entity.type
_entity.pdbx_description
1 polymer ?
#
loop_
_entity_poly.entity_id
_entity_poly.type
_entity_poly.pdbx_seq_one_letter_code
_entity_poly.pdbx_strand_id
1 'polypeptide(L)' 'MNERRGNPPFQFRLDPELRAEMEKAQREDGDESLAAWIKRILRKELQSRKSEPKK' A
#
# COMPACT_ATOMS: atom_id res chain seq x y z
N MET A 1 7.52 13.50 27.10
CA MET A 1 8.08 13.50 25.73
C MET A 1 7.09 12.82 24.82
N ASN A 2 6.86 13.37 23.63
CA ASN A 2 5.74 13.08 22.74
C ASN A 2 5.70 11.59 22.32
N GLU A 3 4.85 10.77 22.93
CA GLU A 3 4.54 9.40 22.50
C GLU A 3 3.74 9.46 21.20
N ARG A 4 4.43 9.75 20.10
CA ARG A 4 3.89 9.51 18.77
C ARG A 4 3.70 8.00 18.63
N ARG A 5 2.50 7.51 18.94
CA ARG A 5 1.98 6.20 18.53
C ARG A 5 1.88 6.13 17.00
N GLY A 6 3.01 6.30 16.31
CA GLY A 6 3.14 6.00 14.90
C GLY A 6 3.48 4.52 14.82
N ASN A 7 2.63 3.74 14.15
CA ASN A 7 2.94 2.36 13.80
C ASN A 7 4.36 2.29 13.23
N PRO A 8 5.20 1.31 13.62
CA PRO A 8 6.60 1.29 13.21
C PRO A 8 6.70 1.39 11.68
N PRO A 9 7.65 2.18 11.14
CA PRO A 9 7.81 2.34 9.71
C PRO A 9 8.17 0.98 9.10
N PHE A 10 7.37 0.54 8.13
CA PHE A 10 7.67 -0.65 7.36
C PHE A 10 8.63 -0.25 6.24
N GLN A 11 9.89 -0.62 6.37
CA GLN A 11 10.89 -0.33 5.35
C GLN A 11 10.76 -1.33 4.20
N PHE A 12 10.30 -0.84 3.05
CA PHE A 12 10.08 -1.66 1.87
C PHE A 12 11.24 -1.45 0.89
N ARG A 13 11.94 -2.54 0.53
CA ARG A 13 12.93 -2.50 -0.54
C ARG A 13 12.21 -2.83 -1.84
N LEU A 14 12.23 -1.88 -2.76
CA LEU A 14 11.66 -2.01 -4.09
C LEU A 14 12.77 -1.96 -5.11
N ASP A 15 12.74 -2.87 -6.06
CA ASP A 15 13.50 -2.72 -7.29
C ASP A 15 13.06 -1.41 -8.00
N PRO A 16 14.00 -0.68 -8.64
CA PRO A 16 13.70 0.60 -9.28
C PRO A 16 12.57 0.51 -10.31
N GLU A 17 12.53 -0.58 -11.07
CA GLU A 17 11.50 -0.81 -12.10
C GLU A 17 10.12 -0.98 -11.47
N LEU A 18 10.02 -1.79 -10.41
CA LEU A 18 8.78 -1.98 -9.68
C LEU A 18 8.30 -0.67 -9.06
N ARG A 19 9.21 0.14 -8.51
CA ARG A 19 8.85 1.46 -7.98
C ARG A 19 8.27 2.36 -9.07
N ALA A 20 8.86 2.40 -10.26
CA ALA A 20 8.39 3.23 -11.36
C ALA A 20 6.98 2.83 -11.82
N GLU A 21 6.72 1.53 -11.96
CA GLU A 21 5.39 1.00 -12.28
C GLU A 21 4.35 1.37 -11.21
N MET A 22 4.72 1.27 -9.93
CA MET A 22 3.85 1.66 -8.83
C MET A 22 3.55 3.16 -8.78
N GLU A 23 4.54 4.02 -9.04
CA GLU A 23 4.35 5.48 -9.11
C GLU A 23 3.46 5.87 -10.30
N LYS A 24 3.62 5.18 -11.44
CA LYS A 24 2.73 5.37 -12.60
C LYS A 24 1.30 4.98 -12.26
N ALA A 25 1.08 3.78 -11.72
CA ALA A 25 -0.25 3.31 -11.33
C ALA A 25 -0.90 4.20 -10.26
N GLN A 26 -0.11 4.66 -9.28
CA GLN A 26 -0.57 5.61 -8.26
C GLN A 26 -1.05 6.93 -8.87
N ARG A 27 -0.34 7.45 -9.88
CA ARG A 27 -0.72 8.66 -10.58
C ARG A 27 -1.99 8.47 -11.43
N GLU A 28 -2.13 7.32 -12.08
CA GLU A 28 -3.33 6.98 -12.86
C GLU A 28 -4.56 6.82 -11.97
N ASP A 29 -4.39 6.25 -10.77
CA ASP A 29 -5.46 6.12 -9.77
C ASP A 29 -5.78 7.43 -9.02
N GLY A 30 -4.93 8.46 -9.12
CA GLY A 30 -5.14 9.76 -8.49
C GLY A 30 -4.94 9.79 -6.97
N ASP A 31 -4.25 8.79 -6.38
CA ASP A 31 -3.95 8.76 -4.96
C ASP A 31 -2.93 9.86 -4.58
N GLU A 32 -2.99 10.40 -3.35
CA GLU A 32 -2.13 11.52 -2.92
C GLU A 32 -0.66 11.14 -2.71
N SER A 33 -0.37 9.86 -2.47
CA SER A 33 0.99 9.37 -2.25
C SER A 33 1.09 7.88 -2.52
N LEU A 34 2.30 7.41 -2.86
CA LEU A 34 2.58 5.98 -3.04
C LEU A 34 2.21 5.15 -1.79
N ALA A 35 2.45 5.68 -0.59
CA ALA A 35 2.07 5.00 0.65
C ALA A 35 0.55 4.89 0.83
N ALA A 36 -0.23 5.89 0.42
CA ALA A 36 -1.69 5.84 0.43
C ALA A 36 -2.21 4.80 -0.57
N TRP A 37 -1.67 4.83 -1.79
CA TRP A 37 -1.98 3.88 -2.85
C TRP A 37 -1.68 2.44 -2.42
N ILE A 38 -0.48 2.15 -1.90
CA ILE A 38 -0.10 0.83 -1.38
C ILE A 38 -1.08 0.36 -0.30
N LYS A 39 -1.41 1.22 0.67
CA LYS A 39 -2.38 0.88 1.73
C LYS A 39 -3.76 0.53 1.15
N ARG A 40 -4.22 1.24 0.12
CA ARG A 40 -5.49 0.98 -0.56
C ARG A 40 -5.48 -0.36 -1.29
N ILE A 41 -4.45 -0.63 -2.08
CA ILE A 41 -4.29 -1.89 -2.82
C ILE A 41 -4.22 -3.08 -1.85
N LEU A 42 -3.40 -3.00 -0.79
CA LEU A 42 -3.31 -4.06 0.22
C LEU A 42 -4.64 -4.28 0.94
N ARG A 43 -5.37 -3.21 1.27
CA ARG A 43 -6.69 -3.35 1.91
C ARG A 43 -7.70 -4.03 0.99
N LYS A 44 -7.74 -3.64 -0.29
CA LYS A 44 -8.60 -4.24 -1.31
C LYS A 44 -8.30 -5.74 -1.47
N GLU A 45 -7.03 -6.09 -1.55
CA GLU A 45 -6.58 -7.48 -1.67
C GLU A 45 -6.96 -8.31 -0.43
N LEU A 46 -6.70 -7.79 0.78
CA LEU A 46 -7.07 -8.46 2.03
C LEU A 46 -8.58 -8.59 2.19
N GLN A 47 -9.36 -7.61 1.73
CA GLN A 47 -10.83 -7.71 1.73
C GLN A 47 -11.30 -8.78 0.75
N SER A 48 -10.73 -8.82 -0.46
CA SER A 48 -11.05 -9.85 -1.47
C SER A 48 -10.83 -11.26 -0.91
N ARG A 49 -9.68 -11.50 -0.28
CA ARG A 49 -9.33 -12.79 0.35
C ARG A 49 -10.23 -13.18 1.54
N LYS A 50 -10.69 -12.19 2.31
CA LYS A 50 -11.64 -12.43 3.43
C LYS A 50 -13.05 -12.71 2.93
N SER A 51 -13.41 -12.15 1.78
CA SER A 51 -14.71 -12.34 1.13
C SER A 51 -14.77 -13.63 0.31
N GLU A 52 -13.64 -14.27 0.01
CA GLU A 52 -13.66 -15.65 -0.50
C GLU A 52 -14.19 -16.58 0.60
N PRO A 53 -15.37 -17.19 0.42
CA PRO A 53 -15.81 -18.24 1.34
C PRO A 53 -14.77 -19.35 1.26
N LYS A 54 -14.21 -19.74 2.41
CA LYS A 54 -13.45 -20.99 2.54
C LYS A 54 -14.31 -22.11 1.96
N LYS A 55 -13.98 -22.55 0.75
CA LYS A 55 -14.43 -23.83 0.20
C LYS A 55 -13.66 -24.96 0.86
#